data_AF-A0A957AK98-F1
#
_entry.id   AF-A0A957AK98-F1
#
_cell.length_a   1.000
_cell.length_b   1.000
_cell.length_c   1.000
_cell.angle_alpha   90.00
_cell.angle_beta   90.00
_cell.angle_gamma   90.00
#
_symmetry.space_group_name_H-M   'P 1'
#
loop_
_entity.id
_entity.type
_entity.pdbx_description
1 polymer ?
#
loop_
_entity_poly.entity_id
_entity_poly.type
_entity_poly.pdbx_seq_one_letter_code
_entity_poly.pdbx_strand_id
1 'polypeptide(L)'
;AGVAGVFGMALVMPADLAPTGHTGRSAGMVLAVGYAGSALGPIAAGLARDLTGSFHASLILLPIVGITMTIAAFATPEMPWRSRRADEAGRQAP
;
A
#
# COMPACT_ATOMS: atom_id res chain seq x y z
N ALA A 1 3.94 -14.22 7.10
CA ALA A 1 3.82 -13.14 8.10
C ALA A 1 3.61 -11.76 7.45
N GLY A 2 4.50 -11.29 6.55
CA GLY A 2 4.39 -9.96 5.94
C GLY A 2 3.11 -9.70 5.13
N VAL A 3 2.71 -10.62 4.24
CA VAL A 3 1.50 -10.47 3.39
C VAL A 3 0.23 -10.30 4.23
N ALA A 4 0.07 -11.10 5.30
CA ALA A 4 -1.08 -11.02 6.18
C ALA A 4 -1.15 -9.67 6.93
N GLY A 5 0.00 -9.13 7.35
CA GLY A 5 0.07 -7.82 8.00
C GLY A 5 -0.32 -6.68 7.05
N VAL A 6 0.21 -6.69 5.83
CA VAL A 6 -0.14 -5.69 4.80
C VAL A 6 -1.61 -5.80 4.42
N PHE A 7 -2.12 -7.01 4.23
CA PHE A 7 -3.53 -7.23 3.88
C PHE A 7 -4.47 -6.80 5.02
N GLY A 8 -4.13 -7.12 6.26
CA GLY A 8 -4.87 -6.65 7.44
C GLY A 8 -4.89 -5.11 7.52
N MET A 9 -3.74 -4.46 7.35
CA MET A 9 -3.65 -3.01 7.33
C MET A 9 -4.42 -2.38 6.17
N ALA A 10 -4.41 -3.00 4.98
CA ALA A 10 -5.18 -2.54 3.83
C ALA A 10 -6.70 -2.54 4.08
N LEU A 11 -7.19 -3.34 5.03
CA LEU A 11 -8.61 -3.37 5.43
C LEU A 11 -8.90 -2.46 6.63
N VAL A 12 -8.02 -2.43 7.62
CA VAL A 12 -8.19 -1.62 8.84
C VAL A 12 -8.01 -0.14 8.57
N MET A 13 -6.95 0.23 7.83
CA MET A 13 -6.58 1.64 7.65
C MET A 13 -7.68 2.47 6.94
N PRO A 14 -8.37 1.98 5.90
CA PRO A 14 -9.50 2.70 5.31
C PRO A 14 -10.69 2.83 6.27
N ALA A 15 -10.90 1.88 7.18
CA ALA A 15 -11.95 1.98 8.18
C ALA A 15 -11.68 3.08 9.20
N ASP A 16 -10.42 3.25 9.61
CA ASP A 16 -10.02 4.28 10.58
C ASP A 16 -9.99 5.70 9.98
N LEU A 17 -9.75 5.79 8.66
CA LEU A 17 -9.46 7.05 7.98
C LEU A 17 -10.57 7.58 7.08
N ALA A 18 -11.43 6.71 6.53
CA ALA A 18 -12.46 7.16 5.60
C ALA A 18 -13.50 8.06 6.30
N PRO A 19 -14.05 9.05 5.58
CA PRO A 19 -15.23 9.78 6.04
C PRO A 19 -16.38 8.82 6.37
N THR A 20 -17.24 9.22 7.31
CA THR A 20 -18.42 8.45 7.70
C THR A 20 -19.26 8.09 6.47
N GLY A 21 -19.68 6.83 6.38
CA GLY A 21 -20.44 6.30 5.25
C GLY A 21 -19.63 5.95 3.99
N HIS A 22 -18.31 6.20 3.95
CA HIS A 22 -17.48 5.99 2.74
C HIS A 22 -16.43 4.89 2.88
N THR A 23 -16.36 4.20 4.03
CA THR A 23 -15.38 3.14 4.31
C THR A 23 -15.31 2.06 3.24
N GLY A 24 -16.46 1.56 2.78
CA GLY A 24 -16.50 0.52 1.74
C GLY A 24 -15.91 0.98 0.41
N ARG A 25 -16.12 2.25 0.03
CA ARG A 25 -15.55 2.83 -1.19
C ARG A 25 -14.03 2.97 -1.07
N SER A 26 -13.54 3.49 0.06
CA SER A 26 -12.09 3.64 0.31
C SER A 26 -11.37 2.30 0.37
N ALA A 27 -11.94 1.32 1.10
CA ALA A 27 -11.40 -0.04 1.15
C ALA A 27 -11.40 -0.72 -0.23
N GLY A 28 -12.49 -0.55 -0.99
CA GLY A 28 -12.58 -1.05 -2.36
C GLY A 28 -11.53 -0.45 -3.28
N MET A 29 -11.24 0.85 -3.16
CA MET A 29 -10.17 1.50 -3.93
C MET A 29 -8.78 0.95 -3.57
N VAL A 30 -8.48 0.78 -2.29
CA VAL A 30 -7.20 0.19 -1.84
C VAL A 30 -7.02 -1.22 -2.40
N LEU A 31 -8.06 -2.06 -2.30
CA LEU A 31 -8.02 -3.42 -2.85
C LEU A 31 -7.89 -3.41 -4.38
N ALA A 32 -8.65 -2.58 -5.08
CA ALA A 32 -8.61 -2.49 -6.54
C ALA A 32 -7.20 -2.11 -7.04
N VAL A 33 -6.59 -1.09 -6.44
CA VAL A 33 -5.22 -0.68 -6.78
C VAL A 33 -4.22 -1.79 -6.43
N GLY A 34 -4.35 -2.41 -5.25
CA GLY A 34 -3.47 -3.50 -4.82
C GLY A 34 -3.53 -4.71 -5.76
N TYR A 35 -4.72 -5.12 -6.19
CA TYR A 35 -4.88 -6.24 -7.13
C TYR A 35 -4.45 -5.89 -8.55
N ALA A 36 -4.73 -4.67 -9.03
CA ALA A 36 -4.23 -4.20 -10.31
C ALA A 36 -2.69 -4.20 -10.35
N GLY A 37 -2.05 -3.70 -9.29
CA GLY A 37 -0.60 -3.78 -9.12
C GLY A 37 -0.09 -5.22 -9.05
N SER A 38 -0.81 -6.11 -8.34
CA SER A 38 -0.44 -7.53 -8.24
C SER A 38 -0.45 -8.24 -9.59
N ALA A 39 -1.34 -7.85 -10.51
CA ALA A 39 -1.38 -8.40 -11.87
C ALA A 39 -0.14 -8.02 -12.70
N LEU A 40 0.52 -6.91 -12.39
CA LEU A 40 1.75 -6.49 -13.08
C LEU A 40 2.96 -7.38 -12.72
N GLY A 41 2.95 -8.01 -11.54
CA GLY A 41 4.06 -8.85 -11.07
C GLY A 41 4.39 -10.00 -12.04
N PRO A 42 3.42 -10.87 -12.40
CA PRO A 42 3.64 -11.94 -13.37
C PRO A 42 4.09 -11.43 -14.74
N ILE A 43 3.55 -10.30 -15.21
CA ILE A 43 3.91 -9.71 -16.51
C ILE A 43 5.37 -9.25 -16.50
N ALA A 44 5.78 -8.50 -15.48
CA ALA A 44 7.15 -8.03 -15.33
C ALA A 44 8.14 -9.20 -15.15
N ALA A 45 7.78 -10.21 -14.35
CA ALA A 45 8.60 -11.39 -14.13
C ALA A 45 8.77 -12.24 -15.41
N GLY A 46 7.69 -12.39 -16.19
CA GLY A 46 7.69 -13.05 -17.49
C GLY A 46 8.57 -12.31 -18.49
N LEU A 47 8.40 -11.00 -18.62
CA LEU A 47 9.24 -10.19 -19.53
C LEU A 47 10.73 -10.25 -19.15
N ALA A 48 11.06 -10.17 -17.86
CA ALA A 48 12.43 -10.31 -17.41
C ALA A 48 13.01 -11.70 -17.72
N ARG A 49 12.20 -12.75 -17.61
CA ARG A 49 12.59 -14.11 -17.98
C ARG A 49 12.81 -14.23 -19.48
N ASP A 50 11.92 -13.66 -20.29
CA ASP A 50 11.98 -13.75 -21.75
C ASP A 50 13.21 -13.03 -22.31
N LEU A 51 13.54 -11.86 -21.76
CA LEU A 51 14.69 -11.07 -22.19
C LEU A 51 16.04 -11.64 -21.75
N THR A 52 16.09 -12.32 -20.60
CA THR A 52 17.36 -12.80 -20.02
C THR A 52 17.57 -14.31 -20.19
N GLY A 53 16.52 -15.06 -20.50
CA GLY A 53 16.53 -16.53 -20.48
C GLY A 53 16.73 -17.13 -19.08
N SER A 54 16.80 -16.32 -18.02
CA SER A 54 17.20 -16.73 -16.67
C SER A 54 16.14 -16.38 -15.62
N PHE A 55 15.90 -17.31 -14.69
CA PHE A 55 14.90 -17.16 -13.64
C PHE A 55 15.48 -16.33 -12.48
N HIS A 56 16.81 -16.30 -12.36
CA HIS A 56 17.51 -15.48 -11.37
C HIS A 56 17.23 -13.99 -11.59
N ALA A 57 17.13 -13.54 -12.85
CA ALA A 57 16.78 -12.17 -13.17
C ALA A 57 15.37 -11.80 -12.68
N SER A 58 14.40 -12.71 -12.86
CA SER A 58 13.04 -12.53 -12.33
C SER A 58 13.01 -12.54 -10.80
N LEU A 59 13.86 -13.33 -10.15
CA LEU A 59 13.96 -13.36 -8.68
C LEU A 59 14.56 -12.07 -8.10
N ILE A 60 15.52 -11.45 -8.80
CA ILE A 60 16.13 -10.16 -8.40
C ILE A 60 15.11 -9.01 -8.46
N LEU A 61 14.04 -9.12 -9.26
CA LEU A 61 12.99 -8.10 -9.26
C LEU A 61 12.25 -7.98 -7.93
N LEU A 62 12.11 -9.09 -7.17
CA LEU A 62 11.41 -9.06 -5.88
C LEU A 62 12.04 -8.10 -4.87
N PRO A 63 13.36 -8.19 -4.55
CA PRO A 63 13.98 -7.25 -3.64
C PRO A 63 14.00 -5.82 -4.19
N ILE A 64 14.13 -5.62 -5.51
CA ILE A 64 14.07 -4.28 -6.12
C ILE A 64 12.71 -3.62 -5.86
N VAL A 65 11.62 -4.35 -6.10
CA VAL A 65 10.26 -3.86 -5.85
C VAL A 65 10.04 -3.59 -4.35
N GLY A 66 10.50 -4.49 -3.47
CA GLY A 66 10.39 -4.32 -2.02
C GLY A 66 11.14 -3.08 -1.52
N ILE A 67 12.37 -2.85 -1.98
CA ILE A 67 13.15 -1.66 -1.66
C ILE A 67 12.46 -0.40 -2.19
N THR A 68 11.97 -0.43 -3.42
CA THR A 68 11.27 0.71 -4.03
C THR A 68 10.01 1.09 -3.23
N MET A 69 9.20 0.09 -2.84
CA MET A 69 8.03 0.33 -1.98
C MET A 69 8.42 0.86 -0.60
N THR A 70 9.54 0.39 -0.04
CA THR A 70 10.06 0.88 1.24
C THR A 70 10.45 2.36 1.14
N ILE A 71 11.20 2.74 0.11
CA ILE A 71 11.58 4.14 -0.15
C ILE A 71 10.33 5.00 -0.35
N ALA A 72 9.36 4.53 -1.13
CA ALA A 72 8.11 5.23 -1.35
C ALA A 72 7.33 5.46 -0.04
N ALA A 73 7.31 4.46 0.85
CA ALA A 73 6.66 4.59 2.16
C ALA A 73 7.29 5.70 3.01
N PHE A 74 8.63 5.83 3.01
CA PHE A 74 9.32 6.91 3.72
C PHE A 74 9.17 8.29 3.05
N ALA A 75 9.02 8.32 1.72
CA ALA A 75 8.84 9.56 0.97
C ALA A 75 7.41 10.12 1.02
N THR A 76 6.43 9.29 1.42
CA THR A 76 5.03 9.72 1.48
C THR A 76 4.82 10.59 2.73
N PRO A 77 4.35 11.85 2.60
CA PRO A 77 4.13 12.72 3.75
C PRO A 77 3.10 12.13 4.73
N GLU A 78 3.35 12.26 6.03
CA GLU A 78 2.33 11.97 7.03
C GLU A 78 1.11 12.85 6.78
N MET A 79 -0.07 12.24 6.64
CA MET A 79 -1.22 12.95 6.14
C MET A 79 -1.80 13.91 7.22
N PRO A 80 -2.09 15.18 6.88
CA PRO A 80 -2.29 16.28 7.84
C PRO A 80 -3.57 16.20 8.71
N TRP A 81 -4.48 15.26 8.45
CA TRP A 81 -5.71 15.14 9.24
C TRP A 81 -5.47 14.65 10.67
N ARG A 82 -4.31 14.02 10.96
CA ARG A 82 -3.93 13.56 12.31
C ARG A 82 -3.69 14.74 13.26
N SER A 83 -3.09 15.82 12.76
CA SER A 83 -2.92 17.07 13.51
C SER A 83 -4.27 17.75 13.77
N ARG A 84 -5.14 17.82 12.75
CA ARG A 84 -6.45 18.48 12.86
C ARG A 84 -7.39 17.82 13.88
N ARG A 85 -7.43 16.48 13.94
CA ARG A 85 -8.22 15.74 14.94
C ARG A 85 -7.67 15.88 16.37
N ALA A 86 -6.34 15.92 16.53
CA ALA A 86 -5.70 16.13 17.83
C ALA A 86 -5.97 17.55 18.36
N ASP A 87 -5.93 18.56 17.47
CA ASP A 87 -6.28 19.95 17.80
C ASP A 87 -7.76 20.08 18.19
N GLU A 88 -8.67 19.41 17.47
CA GLU A 88 -10.12 19.43 17.78
C GLU A 88 -10.43 18.74 19.11
N ALA A 89 -9.77 17.63 19.43
CA ALA A 89 -9.92 16.93 20.72
C ALA A 89 -9.37 17.78 21.89
N GLY A 90 -8.26 18.49 21.69
CA GLY A 90 -7.71 19.43 22.67
C GLY A 90 -8.61 20.66 22.90
N ARG A 91 -9.37 21.09 21.89
CA ARG A 91 -10.29 22.23 21.99
C ARG A 91 -11.64 21.92 22.65
N GLN A 92 -11.95 20.63 22.81
CA GLN A 92 -13.16 20.14 23.50
C GLN A 92 -12.87 19.63 24.92
N ALA A 93 -11.61 19.63 25.34
CA ALA A 93 -11.24 19.36 26.73
C ALA A 93 -11.64 20.58 27.60
N PRO A 94 -12.34 20.37 28.73
CA PRO A 94 -12.84 21.43 29.61
C PRO A 94 -11.72 22.20 30.33
#